data_AF-A0A452ERH6-F1
#
_entry.id   AF-A0A452ERH6-F1
#
_cell.length_a   1.000
_cell.length_b   1.000
_cell.length_c   1.000
_cell.angle_alpha   90.00
_cell.angle_beta   90.00
_cell.angle_gamma   90.00
#
_symmetry.space_group_name_H-M   'P 1'
#
loop_
_entity.id
_entity.type
_entity.pdbx_description
1 polymer ?
#
loop_
_entity_poly.entity_id
_entity_poly.type
_entity_poly.pdbx_seq_one_letter_code
_entity_poly.pdbx_strand_id
1 'polypeptide(L)'
;FHKLALSLAVLLLSLSFLWLPPPHRGRGPALGDAGEKGDKGAPGRPGRVGPTGEKGDVGDKGQKGGVGRHGKIGPIGSKGEKGDSGDIGPPGPNGEPGIPCECSQLRKAIGEMDNQVTQLTAELKFIKNAVAGVRETEQKMYLLVKEEKRYLDAQLACQGRGGTLSMPKDEAANALLAAYITQAGLARVFIGINDLEREGAFVYADRSPMQTFSKWRSGEPNNAYDEEDCVELVASGGWNDVACHLTMHFLCEFDKEHM
;
A
#
# COMPACT_ATOMS: atom_id res chain seq x y z
N PHE A 1 50.81 -1.87 3.59
CA PHE A 1 49.68 -2.82 3.66
C PHE A 1 49.61 -3.66 4.95
N HIS A 2 50.25 -3.25 6.06
CA HIS A 2 50.13 -3.95 7.36
C HIS A 2 49.67 -3.04 8.53
N LYS A 3 49.47 -1.74 8.30
CA LYS A 3 49.02 -0.78 9.33
C LYS A 3 47.55 -0.33 9.19
N LEU A 4 46.83 -0.75 8.15
CA LEU A 4 45.39 -0.47 7.99
C LEU A 4 44.48 -1.62 8.44
N ALA A 5 45.00 -2.84 8.58
CA ALA A 5 44.21 -4.00 9.01
C ALA A 5 43.94 -4.01 10.53
N LEU A 6 44.75 -3.31 11.34
CA LEU A 6 44.61 -3.31 12.79
C LEU A 6 43.59 -2.29 13.33
N SER A 7 43.15 -1.33 12.50
CA SER A 7 42.22 -0.28 12.94
C SER A 7 40.74 -0.63 12.75
N LEU A 8 40.41 -1.61 11.90
CA LEU A 8 39.03 -2.10 11.74
C LEU A 8 38.66 -3.20 12.76
N ALA A 9 39.63 -3.95 13.28
CA ALA A 9 39.38 -5.02 14.24
C ALA A 9 38.98 -4.51 15.65
N VAL A 10 39.39 -3.29 16.02
CA VAL A 10 39.06 -2.70 17.33
C VAL A 10 37.65 -2.07 17.36
N LEU A 11 37.10 -1.67 16.20
CA LEU A 11 35.75 -1.10 16.10
C LEU A 11 34.63 -2.15 16.03
N LEU A 12 34.95 -3.40 15.66
CA LEU A 12 33.98 -4.49 15.58
C LEU A 12 33.83 -5.29 16.89
N LEU A 13 34.72 -5.09 17.88
CA LEU A 13 34.63 -5.75 19.19
C LEU A 13 33.89 -4.92 20.26
N SER A 14 33.53 -3.67 19.97
CA SER A 14 32.78 -2.79 20.89
C SER A 14 31.25 -2.80 20.69
N LEU A 15 30.72 -3.56 19.73
CA LEU A 15 29.29 -3.61 19.41
C LEU A 15 28.60 -4.95 19.74
N SER A 16 29.30 -5.91 20.36
CA SER A 16 28.76 -7.24 20.67
C SER A 16 28.35 -7.44 22.15
N PHE A 17 28.36 -6.40 22.98
CA PHE A 17 28.12 -6.53 24.44
C PHE A 17 26.80 -5.92 24.96
N LEU A 18 25.87 -5.53 24.10
CA LEU A 18 24.58 -4.96 24.51
C LEU A 18 23.37 -5.91 24.38
N TRP A 19 23.58 -7.19 24.08
CA TRP A 19 22.48 -8.15 23.96
C TRP A 19 22.81 -9.53 24.55
N LEU A 20 22.97 -9.58 25.87
CA LEU A 20 22.72 -10.81 26.63
C LEU A 20 21.50 -10.59 27.54
N PRO A 21 20.43 -11.41 27.42
CA PRO A 21 19.32 -11.38 28.37
C PRO A 21 19.70 -12.08 29.68
N PRO A 22 19.23 -11.60 30.85
CA PRO A 22 19.44 -12.26 32.14
C PRO A 22 18.52 -13.50 32.33
N PRO A 23 18.83 -14.40 33.28
CA PRO A 23 18.13 -15.66 33.46
C PRO A 23 16.75 -15.48 34.13
N HIS A 24 15.75 -16.19 33.62
CA HIS A 24 14.38 -16.19 34.13
C HIS A 24 14.29 -16.87 35.51
N ARG A 25 13.78 -16.13 36.50
CA ARG A 25 13.24 -16.68 37.75
C ARG A 25 11.72 -16.48 37.71
N GLY A 26 10.98 -17.60 37.80
CA GLY A 26 9.54 -17.65 37.61
C GLY A 26 8.72 -16.79 38.58
N ARG A 27 7.64 -16.21 38.07
CA ARG A 27 6.59 -15.54 38.85
C ARG A 27 5.24 -15.81 38.16
N GLY A 28 4.24 -16.15 38.98
CA GLY A 28 2.93 -16.68 38.59
C GLY A 28 2.02 -15.70 37.82
N PRO A 29 0.75 -16.10 37.58
CA PRO A 29 -0.11 -15.48 36.57
C PRO A 29 -0.55 -14.08 36.98
N ALA A 30 -0.30 -13.10 36.11
CA ALA A 30 -0.82 -11.75 36.22
C ALA A 30 -2.26 -11.68 35.69
N LEU A 31 -3.15 -11.12 36.50
CA LEU A 31 -4.51 -10.74 36.17
C LEU A 31 -4.47 -9.71 35.03
N GLY A 32 -5.25 -9.91 33.97
CA GLY A 32 -5.26 -9.03 32.80
C GLY A 32 -5.68 -7.60 33.14
N ASP A 33 -4.96 -6.62 32.59
CA ASP A 33 -5.27 -5.20 32.73
C ASP A 33 -6.64 -4.86 32.13
N ALA A 34 -7.37 -3.96 32.79
CA ALA A 34 -8.65 -3.46 32.32
C ALA A 34 -8.47 -2.63 31.04
N GLY A 35 -9.25 -2.95 30.00
CA GLY A 35 -9.17 -2.28 28.70
C GLY A 35 -9.36 -0.76 28.78
N GLU A 36 -8.59 -0.03 27.97
CA GLU A 36 -8.69 1.43 27.88
C GLU A 36 -10.11 1.86 27.48
N LYS A 37 -10.62 2.88 28.18
CA LYS A 37 -11.92 3.47 27.92
C LYS A 37 -11.88 4.21 26.59
N GLY A 38 -12.73 3.81 25.64
CA GLY A 38 -12.77 4.39 24.30
C GLY A 38 -12.97 5.90 24.27
N ASP A 39 -12.37 6.54 23.28
CA ASP A 39 -12.38 7.99 23.09
C ASP A 39 -13.79 8.57 22.95
N LYS A 40 -13.98 9.78 23.47
CA LYS A 40 -15.24 10.51 23.40
C LYS A 40 -15.49 10.95 21.94
N GLY A 41 -16.67 10.63 21.41
CA GLY A 41 -17.04 10.99 20.03
C GLY A 41 -16.96 12.50 19.76
N ALA A 42 -16.57 12.85 18.54
CA ALA A 42 -16.41 14.24 18.10
C ALA A 42 -17.74 15.04 18.21
N PRO A 43 -17.70 16.35 18.53
CA PRO A 43 -18.89 17.19 18.58
C PRO A 43 -19.64 17.23 17.23
N GLY A 44 -20.98 17.26 17.30
CA GLY A 44 -21.84 17.36 16.12
C GLY A 44 -21.62 18.66 15.35
N ARG A 45 -21.73 18.61 14.01
CA ARG A 45 -21.57 19.79 13.15
C ARG A 45 -22.66 20.84 13.44
N PRO A 46 -22.34 22.15 13.43
CA PRO A 46 -23.34 23.21 13.59
C PRO A 46 -24.46 23.12 12.54
N GLY A 47 -25.69 23.42 12.95
CA GLY A 47 -26.86 23.43 12.07
C GLY A 47 -26.76 24.51 10.98
N ARG A 48 -27.37 24.26 9.82
CA ARG A 48 -27.42 25.23 8.72
C ARG A 48 -28.27 26.45 9.12
N VAL A 49 -27.76 27.65 8.82
CA VAL A 49 -28.47 28.91 9.02
C VAL A 49 -29.73 28.95 8.13
N GLY A 50 -30.87 29.34 8.69
CA GLY A 50 -32.15 29.42 7.97
C GLY A 50 -32.17 30.55 6.94
N PRO A 51 -33.04 30.47 5.91
CA PRO A 51 -33.13 31.49 4.87
C PRO A 51 -33.67 32.82 5.43
N THR A 52 -33.14 33.93 4.92
CA THR A 52 -33.57 35.31 5.25
C THR A 52 -35.00 35.56 4.77
N GLY A 53 -35.86 36.12 5.64
CA GLY A 53 -37.28 36.34 5.33
C GLY A 53 -37.54 37.35 4.22
N GLU A 54 -38.63 37.14 3.47
CA GLU A 54 -39.06 38.00 2.37
C GLU A 54 -39.56 39.37 2.88
N LYS A 55 -39.22 40.43 2.13
CA LYS A 55 -39.57 41.82 2.46
C LYS A 55 -41.03 42.09 2.05
N GLY A 56 -41.84 42.62 2.97
CA GLY A 56 -43.27 42.84 2.75
C GLY A 56 -43.61 43.90 1.69
N ASP A 57 -44.75 43.70 1.03
CA ASP A 57 -45.26 44.54 -0.06
C ASP A 57 -45.70 45.94 0.38
N VAL A 58 -45.55 46.91 -0.53
CA VAL A 58 -45.94 48.32 -0.34
C VAL A 58 -47.46 48.47 -0.40
N GLY A 59 -48.06 49.09 0.61
CA GLY A 59 -49.51 49.26 0.71
C GLY A 59 -50.13 50.22 -0.32
N ASP A 60 -51.32 49.87 -0.80
CA ASP A 60 -52.10 50.65 -1.77
C ASP A 60 -52.54 52.02 -1.23
N LYS A 61 -52.37 53.07 -2.05
CA LYS A 61 -52.80 54.43 -1.72
C LYS A 61 -54.30 54.60 -2.00
N GLY A 62 -55.09 54.83 -0.95
CA GLY A 62 -56.56 54.91 -1.02
C GLY A 62 -57.15 56.04 -1.87
N GLN A 63 -58.34 55.80 -2.44
CA GLN A 63 -59.09 56.73 -3.28
C GLN A 63 -60.08 57.64 -2.52
N LYS A 64 -60.10 58.92 -2.95
CA LYS A 64 -61.18 59.92 -3.12
C LYS A 64 -62.09 60.40 -1.96
N GLY A 65 -62.25 61.73 -1.88
CA GLY A 65 -63.37 62.44 -1.26
C GLY A 65 -63.38 63.93 -1.66
N GLY A 66 -64.56 64.51 -1.93
CA GLY A 66 -64.78 65.79 -2.63
C GLY A 66 -64.59 67.09 -1.82
N VAL A 67 -64.68 68.22 -2.55
CA VAL A 67 -64.44 69.61 -2.10
C VAL A 67 -65.53 70.15 -1.16
N GLY A 68 -65.14 70.93 -0.14
CA GLY A 68 -66.06 71.80 0.61
C GLY A 68 -65.44 72.80 1.61
N ARG A 69 -65.70 74.10 1.36
CA ARG A 69 -65.79 75.34 2.19
C ARG A 69 -64.83 75.70 3.35
N HIS A 70 -64.38 76.96 3.30
CA HIS A 70 -63.59 77.77 4.24
C HIS A 70 -64.24 78.00 5.63
N GLY A 71 -63.39 78.22 6.67
CA GLY A 71 -63.64 79.28 7.67
C GLY A 71 -63.29 79.07 9.17
N LYS A 72 -62.04 79.42 9.55
CA LYS A 72 -61.48 80.13 10.74
C LYS A 72 -61.82 79.76 12.22
N ILE A 73 -60.80 80.04 13.08
CA ILE A 73 -60.68 80.10 14.57
C ILE A 73 -59.97 78.86 15.15
N GLY A 74 -58.99 78.88 16.07
CA GLY A 74 -58.25 79.87 16.89
C GLY A 74 -57.14 79.10 17.67
N PRO A 75 -56.21 79.73 18.40
CA PRO A 75 -54.86 79.18 18.64
C PRO A 75 -54.82 78.11 19.75
N ILE A 76 -54.25 76.95 19.42
CA ILE A 76 -53.85 75.92 20.40
C ILE A 76 -52.35 76.07 20.67
N GLY A 77 -51.97 76.13 21.95
CA GLY A 77 -50.59 76.29 22.41
C GLY A 77 -49.65 75.23 21.84
N SER A 78 -48.41 75.63 21.54
CA SER A 78 -47.38 74.78 20.95
C SER A 78 -47.13 73.53 21.80
N LYS A 79 -47.45 72.37 21.24
CA LYS A 79 -47.00 71.08 21.74
C LYS A 79 -45.47 71.07 21.71
N GLY A 80 -44.83 70.81 22.87
CA GLY A 80 -43.37 70.82 22.99
C GLY A 80 -42.68 69.95 21.95
N GLU A 81 -41.54 70.41 21.46
CA GLU A 81 -40.76 69.72 20.43
C GLU A 81 -40.38 68.32 20.91
N LYS A 82 -40.66 67.32 20.06
CA LYS A 82 -40.20 65.95 20.26
C LYS A 82 -38.67 65.99 20.15
N GLY A 83 -37.96 65.68 21.24
CA GLY A 83 -36.50 65.68 21.26
C GLY A 83 -35.91 64.90 20.09
N ASP A 84 -34.83 65.44 19.52
CA ASP A 84 -34.17 64.90 18.33
C ASP A 84 -33.81 63.42 18.52
N SER A 85 -34.10 62.59 17.52
CA SER A 85 -33.59 61.21 17.50
C SER A 85 -32.06 61.27 17.50
N GLY A 86 -31.43 60.59 18.46
CA GLY A 86 -29.97 60.54 18.57
C GLY A 86 -29.32 60.03 17.28
N ASP A 87 -28.13 60.57 16.99
CA ASP A 87 -27.38 60.30 15.76
C ASP A 87 -27.16 58.79 15.55
N ILE A 88 -27.30 58.34 14.30
CA ILE A 88 -26.97 56.97 13.90
C ILE A 88 -25.48 56.73 14.21
N GLY A 89 -25.19 55.70 15.01
CA GLY A 89 -23.83 55.33 15.37
C GLY A 89 -22.96 55.09 14.13
N PRO A 90 -21.64 55.36 14.21
CA PRO A 90 -20.75 55.22 13.06
C PRO A 90 -20.77 53.78 12.52
N PRO A 91 -20.61 53.58 11.20
CA PRO A 91 -20.44 52.26 10.63
C PRO A 91 -19.32 51.50 11.35
N GLY A 92 -19.53 50.20 11.61
CA GLY A 92 -18.50 49.35 12.20
C GLY A 92 -17.23 49.32 11.34
N PRO A 93 -16.06 49.07 11.94
CA PRO A 93 -14.82 48.96 11.18
C PRO A 93 -14.93 47.85 10.14
N ASN A 94 -14.33 48.06 8.97
CA ASN A 94 -14.20 47.02 7.95
C ASN A 94 -13.52 45.79 8.57
N GLY A 95 -14.05 44.60 8.28
CA GLY A 95 -13.44 43.34 8.72
C GLY A 95 -12.02 43.18 8.17
N GLU A 96 -11.17 42.46 8.90
CA GLU A 96 -9.80 42.20 8.48
C GLU A 96 -9.77 41.47 7.11
N PRO A 97 -8.80 41.78 6.24
CA PRO A 97 -8.62 41.05 4.98
C PRO A 97 -8.49 39.54 5.22
N GLY A 98 -9.14 38.74 4.37
CA GLY A 98 -9.01 37.28 4.41
C GLY A 98 -7.58 36.82 4.12
N ILE A 99 -7.16 35.73 4.75
CA ILE A 99 -5.82 35.13 4.54
C ILE A 99 -5.67 34.71 3.06
N PRO A 100 -4.57 35.08 2.38
CA PRO A 100 -4.33 34.67 1.00
C PRO A 100 -4.31 33.16 0.84
N CYS A 101 -4.97 32.62 -0.19
CA CYS A 101 -4.88 31.21 -0.53
C CYS A 101 -3.54 30.91 -1.24
N GLU A 102 -2.61 30.27 -0.52
CA GLU A 102 -1.29 29.84 -1.03
C GLU A 102 -1.40 28.58 -1.93
N CYS A 103 -2.27 28.60 -2.94
CA CYS A 103 -2.42 27.51 -3.91
C CYS A 103 -1.15 27.30 -4.77
N SER A 104 -0.32 28.33 -4.93
CA SER A 104 0.94 28.29 -5.69
C SER A 104 2.02 27.48 -4.99
N GLN A 105 2.19 27.68 -3.67
CA GLN A 105 3.13 26.90 -2.86
C GLN A 105 2.75 25.42 -2.83
N LEU A 106 1.46 25.12 -2.63
CA LEU A 106 0.97 23.74 -2.63
C LEU A 106 1.17 23.07 -4.00
N ARG A 107 0.89 23.77 -5.10
CA ARG A 107 1.12 23.25 -6.47
C ARG A 107 2.59 22.94 -6.72
N LYS A 108 3.50 23.80 -6.22
CA LYS A 108 4.94 23.58 -6.32
C LYS A 108 5.37 22.35 -5.52
N ALA A 109 4.88 22.20 -4.29
CA ALA A 109 5.18 21.03 -3.45
C ALA A 109 4.66 19.72 -4.06
N ILE A 110 3.46 19.73 -4.67
CA ILE A 110 2.92 18.56 -5.39
C ILE A 110 3.81 18.22 -6.59
N GLY A 111 4.26 19.21 -7.37
CA GLY A 111 5.15 18.99 -8.50
C GLY A 111 6.52 18.44 -8.08
N GLU A 112 7.08 18.93 -6.96
CA GLU A 112 8.32 18.40 -6.39
C GLU A 112 8.16 16.95 -5.94
N MET A 113 7.04 16.62 -5.31
CA MET A 113 6.71 15.24 -4.89
C MET A 113 6.52 14.31 -6.10
N ASP A 114 5.85 14.77 -7.16
CA ASP A 114 5.65 13.99 -8.39
C ASP A 114 6.98 13.68 -9.10
N ASN A 115 7.91 14.65 -9.11
CA ASN A 115 9.27 14.43 -9.58
C ASN A 115 10.00 13.38 -8.74
N GLN A 116 9.86 13.40 -7.42
CA GLN A 116 10.45 12.40 -6.53
C GLN A 116 9.86 11.00 -6.77
N VAL A 117 8.54 10.89 -6.92
CA VAL A 117 7.88 9.61 -7.23
C VAL A 117 8.35 9.08 -8.57
N THR A 118 8.46 9.94 -9.59
CA THR A 118 8.95 9.56 -10.92
C THR A 118 10.39 9.05 -10.85
N GLN A 119 11.25 9.75 -10.12
CA GLN A 119 12.65 9.36 -9.92
C GLN A 119 12.77 8.00 -9.21
N LEU A 120 12.08 7.83 -8.07
CA LEU A 120 12.08 6.57 -7.33
C LEU A 120 11.52 5.41 -8.15
N THR A 121 10.50 5.67 -8.97
CA THR A 121 9.91 4.66 -9.87
C THR A 121 10.92 4.23 -10.93
N ALA A 122 11.68 5.16 -11.51
CA ALA A 122 12.72 4.86 -12.48
C ALA A 122 13.88 4.06 -11.87
N GLU A 123 14.33 4.43 -10.67
CA GLU A 123 15.38 3.73 -9.94
C GLU A 123 14.96 2.32 -9.55
N LEU A 124 13.73 2.14 -9.04
CA LEU A 124 13.20 0.82 -8.71
C LEU A 124 13.08 -0.07 -9.96
N LYS A 125 12.62 0.49 -11.08
CA LYS A 125 12.56 -0.22 -12.36
C LYS A 125 13.94 -0.65 -12.84
N PHE A 126 14.96 0.19 -12.66
CA PHE A 126 16.34 -0.16 -12.96
C PHE A 126 16.83 -1.31 -12.07
N ILE A 127 16.63 -1.23 -10.74
CA ILE A 127 17.06 -2.26 -9.80
C ILE A 127 16.40 -3.62 -10.11
N LYS A 128 15.08 -3.63 -10.36
CA LYS A 128 14.33 -4.84 -10.70
C LYS A 128 14.87 -5.53 -11.97
N ASN A 129 15.12 -4.76 -13.03
CA ASN A 129 15.48 -5.30 -14.33
C ASN A 129 16.99 -5.57 -14.49
N ALA A 130 17.83 -4.61 -14.11
CA ALA A 130 19.27 -4.67 -14.38
C ALA A 130 20.07 -5.39 -13.30
N VAL A 131 19.62 -5.33 -12.04
CA VAL A 131 20.36 -5.91 -10.91
C VAL A 131 19.78 -7.24 -10.49
N ALA A 132 18.49 -7.27 -10.15
CA ALA A 132 17.83 -8.49 -9.66
C ALA A 132 17.38 -9.43 -10.79
N GLY A 133 17.22 -8.91 -12.02
CA GLY A 133 16.78 -9.67 -13.18
C GLY A 133 15.37 -10.24 -13.05
N VAL A 134 14.55 -9.74 -12.12
CA VAL A 134 13.21 -10.26 -11.80
C VAL A 134 12.32 -10.27 -13.04
N ARG A 135 11.43 -11.25 -13.14
CA ARG A 135 10.36 -11.28 -14.15
C ARG A 135 9.02 -11.08 -13.46
N GLU A 136 8.15 -10.29 -14.05
CA GLU A 136 6.85 -9.97 -13.46
C GLU A 136 5.73 -10.23 -14.46
N THR A 137 4.60 -10.70 -13.95
CA THR A 137 3.30 -10.68 -14.63
C THR A 137 2.40 -9.67 -13.93
N GLU A 138 1.13 -9.58 -14.34
CA GLU A 138 0.16 -8.72 -13.66
C GLU A 138 -0.06 -9.13 -12.20
N GLN A 139 -0.05 -10.43 -11.91
CA GLN A 139 -0.40 -10.98 -10.60
C GLN A 139 0.81 -11.53 -9.82
N LYS A 140 1.91 -11.88 -10.48
CA LYS A 140 3.02 -12.61 -9.87
C LYS A 140 4.38 -11.99 -10.17
N MET A 141 5.35 -12.25 -9.29
CA MET A 141 6.76 -11.97 -9.52
C MET A 141 7.58 -13.25 -9.41
N TYR A 142 8.60 -13.37 -10.25
CA TYR A 142 9.49 -14.51 -10.33
C TYR A 142 10.93 -14.09 -10.14
N LEU A 143 11.62 -14.75 -9.21
CA LEU A 143 13.03 -14.51 -8.91
C LEU A 143 13.84 -15.78 -9.15
N LEU A 144 14.84 -15.68 -10.02
CA LEU A 144 15.81 -16.74 -10.21
C LEU A 144 16.90 -16.62 -9.14
N VAL A 145 17.02 -17.63 -8.29
CA VAL A 145 18.04 -17.68 -7.25
C VAL A 145 19.21 -18.55 -7.75
N LYS A 146 20.34 -17.89 -8.03
CA LYS A 146 21.58 -18.53 -8.52
C LYS A 146 22.42 -19.09 -7.37
N GLU A 147 21.78 -19.80 -6.46
CA GLU A 147 22.41 -20.59 -5.40
C GLU A 147 22.07 -22.06 -5.62
N GLU A 148 23.02 -22.97 -5.45
CA GLU A 148 22.72 -24.40 -5.54
C GLU A 148 22.21 -24.91 -4.19
N LYS A 149 20.99 -25.45 -4.18
CA LYS A 149 20.34 -25.99 -2.98
C LYS A 149 19.58 -27.27 -3.32
N ARG A 150 19.36 -28.11 -2.31
CA ARG A 150 18.42 -29.25 -2.40
C ARG A 150 16.99 -28.72 -2.42
N TYR A 151 16.04 -29.54 -2.85
CA TYR A 151 14.65 -29.10 -3.03
C TYR A 151 14.05 -28.45 -1.77
N LEU A 152 14.19 -29.11 -0.61
CA LEU A 152 13.67 -28.59 0.66
C LEU A 152 14.31 -27.25 1.04
N ASP A 153 15.64 -27.13 0.90
CA ASP A 153 16.36 -25.90 1.20
C ASP A 153 16.00 -24.77 0.24
N ALA A 154 15.73 -25.10 -1.03
CA ALA A 154 15.25 -24.16 -2.04
C ALA A 154 13.84 -23.64 -1.72
N GLN A 155 12.93 -24.54 -1.33
CA GLN A 155 11.58 -24.17 -0.87
C GLN A 155 11.64 -23.26 0.37
N LEU A 156 12.45 -23.61 1.38
CA LEU A 156 12.65 -22.78 2.57
C LEU A 156 13.26 -21.41 2.22
N ALA A 157 14.18 -21.35 1.26
CA ALA A 157 14.76 -20.09 0.80
C ALA A 157 13.74 -19.16 0.11
N CYS A 158 12.78 -19.70 -0.63
CA CYS A 158 11.67 -18.92 -1.18
C CYS A 158 10.69 -18.49 -0.07
N GLN A 159 10.35 -19.39 0.86
CA GLN A 159 9.47 -19.08 2.00
C GLN A 159 10.04 -18.00 2.91
N GLY A 160 11.35 -18.01 3.19
CA GLY A 160 12.01 -16.96 3.95
C GLY A 160 11.97 -15.58 3.29
N ARG A 161 11.66 -15.51 1.99
CA ARG A 161 11.46 -14.26 1.23
C ARG A 161 9.97 -13.90 1.07
N GLY A 162 9.06 -14.68 1.66
CA GLY A 162 7.61 -14.48 1.53
C GLY A 162 7.00 -15.08 0.26
N GLY A 163 7.64 -16.07 -0.36
CA GLY A 163 7.14 -16.75 -1.55
C GLY A 163 7.25 -18.28 -1.46
N THR A 164 7.12 -18.96 -2.59
CA THR A 164 7.33 -20.42 -2.71
C THR A 164 8.20 -20.71 -3.92
N LEU A 165 8.62 -21.97 -4.12
CA LEU A 165 9.09 -22.39 -5.43
C LEU A 165 8.00 -22.12 -6.49
N SER A 166 8.43 -21.79 -7.71
CA SER A 166 7.52 -21.37 -8.79
C SER A 166 6.60 -22.48 -9.27
N MET A 167 5.33 -22.19 -9.45
CA MET A 167 4.28 -23.16 -9.77
C MET A 167 3.67 -22.82 -11.15
N PRO A 168 4.28 -23.30 -12.26
CA PRO A 168 3.78 -23.01 -13.61
C PRO A 168 2.45 -23.71 -13.88
N LYS A 169 1.34 -23.07 -13.49
CA LYS A 169 -0.04 -23.60 -13.60
C LYS A 169 -0.65 -23.41 -14.99
N ASP A 170 -0.01 -22.66 -15.88
CA ASP A 170 -0.46 -22.41 -17.25
C ASP A 170 0.72 -22.22 -18.23
N GLU A 171 0.39 -22.19 -19.53
CA GLU A 171 1.37 -22.07 -20.62
C GLU A 171 2.16 -20.76 -20.55
N ALA A 172 1.51 -19.65 -20.19
CA ALA A 172 2.13 -18.34 -20.19
C ALA A 172 3.18 -18.24 -19.08
N ALA A 173 2.85 -18.72 -17.88
CA ALA A 173 3.77 -18.84 -16.76
C ALA A 173 4.94 -19.75 -17.14
N ASN A 174 4.68 -20.96 -17.66
CA ASN A 174 5.75 -21.89 -18.02
C ASN A 174 6.71 -21.32 -19.07
N ALA A 175 6.17 -20.71 -20.14
CA ALA A 175 6.98 -20.10 -21.19
C ALA A 175 7.85 -18.94 -20.66
N LEU A 176 7.31 -18.13 -19.74
CA LEU A 176 8.07 -17.06 -19.07
C LEU A 176 9.22 -17.63 -18.25
N LEU A 177 8.98 -18.68 -17.45
CA LEU A 177 10.03 -19.32 -16.64
C LEU A 177 11.12 -19.94 -17.53
N ALA A 178 10.73 -20.64 -18.60
CA ALA A 178 11.66 -21.25 -19.57
C ALA A 178 12.54 -20.19 -20.26
N ALA A 179 11.93 -19.07 -20.69
CA ALA A 179 12.67 -17.95 -21.26
C ALA A 179 13.60 -17.31 -20.23
N TYR A 180 13.18 -17.20 -18.97
CA TYR A 180 13.97 -16.61 -17.90
C TYR A 180 15.24 -17.42 -17.62
N ILE A 181 15.13 -18.75 -17.46
CA ILE A 181 16.31 -19.60 -17.24
C ILE A 181 17.23 -19.64 -18.45
N THR A 182 16.67 -19.65 -19.66
CA THR A 182 17.44 -19.64 -20.92
C THR A 182 18.23 -18.33 -21.07
N GLN A 183 17.60 -17.18 -20.81
CA GLN A 183 18.26 -15.86 -20.82
C GLN A 183 19.33 -15.74 -19.74
N ALA A 184 19.16 -16.45 -18.61
CA ALA A 184 20.14 -16.52 -17.55
C ALA A 184 21.30 -17.49 -17.83
N GLY A 185 21.25 -18.22 -18.96
CA GLY A 185 22.26 -19.20 -19.36
C GLY A 185 22.22 -20.51 -18.55
N LEU A 186 21.07 -20.84 -17.95
CA LEU A 186 20.91 -22.04 -17.12
C LEU A 186 20.25 -23.16 -17.92
N ALA A 187 20.74 -24.39 -17.71
CA ALA A 187 20.19 -25.58 -18.35
C ALA A 187 18.91 -26.09 -17.65
N ARG A 188 18.84 -25.96 -16.31
CA ARG A 188 17.76 -26.48 -15.48
C ARG A 188 17.69 -25.78 -14.12
N VAL A 189 16.52 -25.81 -13.49
CA VAL A 189 16.25 -25.28 -12.15
C VAL A 189 15.15 -26.06 -11.45
N PHE A 190 15.12 -26.06 -10.11
CA PHE A 190 13.95 -26.56 -9.37
C PHE A 190 12.73 -25.66 -9.53
N ILE A 191 11.57 -26.29 -9.62
CA ILE A 191 10.24 -25.66 -9.58
C ILE A 191 9.37 -26.30 -8.50
N GLY A 192 8.28 -25.62 -8.13
CA GLY A 192 7.42 -25.98 -7.01
C GLY A 192 6.42 -27.07 -7.35
N ILE A 193 6.89 -28.23 -7.81
CA ILE A 193 6.10 -29.42 -8.06
C ILE A 193 6.85 -30.61 -7.42
N ASN A 194 6.12 -31.50 -6.75
CA ASN A 194 6.65 -32.72 -6.12
C ASN A 194 5.50 -33.71 -5.84
N ASP A 195 5.82 -34.97 -5.60
CA ASP A 195 4.89 -36.02 -5.15
C ASP A 195 5.37 -36.74 -3.88
N LEU A 196 6.21 -36.06 -3.09
CA LEU A 196 6.78 -36.49 -1.81
C LEU A 196 5.79 -37.13 -0.82
N GLU A 197 4.52 -36.72 -0.83
CA GLU A 197 3.49 -37.26 0.07
C GLU A 197 2.88 -38.57 -0.45
N ARG A 198 2.77 -38.72 -1.77
CA ARG A 198 2.15 -39.87 -2.41
C ARG A 198 2.66 -40.01 -3.85
N GLU A 199 3.47 -41.04 -4.06
CA GLU A 199 4.02 -41.47 -5.35
C GLU A 199 3.00 -41.36 -6.51
N GLY A 200 3.40 -40.71 -7.59
CA GLY A 200 2.61 -40.46 -8.79
C GLY A 200 1.51 -39.41 -8.65
N ALA A 201 1.31 -38.84 -7.45
CA ALA A 201 0.30 -37.82 -7.18
C ALA A 201 0.95 -36.45 -6.92
N PHE A 202 1.48 -35.87 -7.99
CA PHE A 202 2.11 -34.55 -7.96
C PHE A 202 1.20 -33.44 -7.44
N VAL A 203 1.78 -32.58 -6.60
CA VAL A 203 1.18 -31.40 -6.01
C VAL A 203 2.10 -30.20 -6.22
N TYR A 204 1.51 -29.01 -6.19
CA TYR A 204 2.26 -27.76 -6.22
C TYR A 204 2.81 -27.40 -4.83
N ALA A 205 3.78 -26.48 -4.78
CA ALA A 205 4.42 -26.01 -3.55
C ALA A 205 3.46 -25.36 -2.53
N ASP A 206 2.28 -24.89 -2.97
CA ASP A 206 1.18 -24.39 -2.14
C ASP A 206 0.23 -25.50 -1.65
N ARG A 207 0.54 -26.77 -1.93
CA ARG A 207 -0.28 -27.97 -1.69
C ARG A 207 -1.56 -28.04 -2.52
N SER A 208 -1.73 -27.18 -3.53
CA SER A 208 -2.81 -27.36 -4.50
C SER A 208 -2.52 -28.58 -5.39
N PRO A 209 -3.54 -29.36 -5.76
CA PRO A 209 -3.35 -30.51 -6.63
C PRO A 209 -2.89 -30.07 -8.02
N MET A 210 -2.13 -30.93 -8.70
CA MET A 210 -1.75 -30.70 -10.09
C MET A 210 -3.01 -30.55 -10.97
N GLN A 211 -2.95 -29.61 -11.91
CA GLN A 211 -4.05 -29.32 -12.83
C GLN A 211 -3.91 -30.14 -14.11
N THR A 212 -4.83 -29.96 -15.05
CA THR A 212 -4.78 -30.62 -16.38
C THR A 212 -3.59 -30.15 -17.22
N PHE A 213 -3.07 -28.95 -16.96
CA PHE A 213 -1.88 -28.43 -17.61
C PHE A 213 -0.62 -29.12 -17.09
N SER A 214 0.20 -29.62 -18.01
CA SER A 214 1.54 -30.14 -17.71
C SER A 214 2.49 -29.96 -18.88
N LYS A 215 3.79 -29.92 -18.59
CA LYS A 215 4.88 -29.84 -19.58
C LYS A 215 5.91 -30.94 -19.40
N TRP A 216 5.49 -32.10 -18.90
CA TRP A 216 6.35 -33.28 -18.82
C TRP A 216 7.01 -33.57 -20.16
N ARG A 217 8.31 -33.86 -20.12
CA ARG A 217 9.03 -34.32 -21.31
C ARG A 217 8.53 -35.70 -21.71
N SER A 218 8.82 -36.09 -22.95
CA SER A 218 8.45 -37.42 -23.42
C SER A 218 9.12 -38.48 -22.55
N GLY A 219 8.30 -39.30 -21.87
CA GLY A 219 8.78 -40.33 -20.95
C GLY A 219 8.66 -39.96 -19.47
N GLU A 220 8.40 -38.70 -19.15
CA GLU A 220 8.29 -38.21 -17.76
C GLU A 220 6.83 -38.05 -17.31
N PRO A 221 6.55 -38.07 -15.99
CA PRO A 221 7.48 -38.46 -14.92
C PRO A 221 7.73 -39.97 -14.94
N ASN A 222 8.96 -40.40 -14.66
CA ASN A 222 9.38 -41.80 -14.79
C ASN A 222 9.79 -42.47 -13.47
N ASN A 223 9.89 -41.69 -12.39
CA ASN A 223 10.40 -42.04 -11.08
C ASN A 223 11.66 -42.91 -11.16
N ALA A 224 12.75 -42.36 -11.73
CA ALA A 224 13.94 -43.15 -12.01
C ALA A 224 14.50 -43.73 -10.72
N TYR A 225 14.74 -45.04 -10.72
CA TYR A 225 15.27 -45.76 -9.55
C TYR A 225 14.41 -45.68 -8.28
N ASP A 226 13.12 -45.30 -8.39
CA ASP A 226 12.20 -45.16 -7.24
C ASP A 226 12.69 -44.11 -6.21
N GLU A 227 13.32 -43.02 -6.69
CA GLU A 227 13.89 -41.96 -5.86
C GLU A 227 13.65 -40.52 -6.37
N GLU A 228 12.79 -40.32 -7.37
CA GLU A 228 12.58 -39.01 -8.03
C GLU A 228 11.25 -38.34 -7.66
N ASP A 229 11.18 -37.76 -6.46
CA ASP A 229 9.94 -37.11 -5.98
C ASP A 229 9.83 -35.59 -6.27
N CYS A 230 10.85 -34.97 -6.90
CA CYS A 230 10.97 -33.52 -7.05
C CYS A 230 11.09 -33.11 -8.52
N VAL A 231 10.68 -31.90 -8.89
CA VAL A 231 10.63 -31.53 -10.32
C VAL A 231 11.59 -30.41 -10.69
N GLU A 232 12.33 -30.61 -11.78
CA GLU A 232 13.10 -29.58 -12.46
C GLU A 232 12.43 -29.10 -13.76
N LEU A 233 12.64 -27.82 -14.07
CA LEU A 233 12.33 -27.19 -15.35
C LEU A 233 13.62 -27.05 -16.16
N VAL A 234 13.65 -27.61 -17.37
CA VAL A 234 14.79 -27.47 -18.29
C VAL A 234 14.62 -26.27 -19.23
N ALA A 235 15.71 -25.81 -19.84
CA ALA A 235 15.73 -24.64 -20.73
C ALA A 235 14.72 -24.70 -21.90
N SER A 236 14.37 -25.89 -22.39
CA SER A 236 13.33 -26.06 -23.41
C SER A 236 11.90 -25.81 -22.91
N GLY A 237 11.71 -25.64 -21.60
CA GLY A 237 10.43 -25.47 -20.94
C GLY A 237 9.73 -26.78 -20.56
N GLY A 238 10.39 -27.93 -20.73
CA GLY A 238 9.90 -29.23 -20.29
C GLY A 238 10.22 -29.52 -18.82
N TRP A 239 9.43 -30.41 -18.23
CA TRP A 239 9.58 -30.86 -16.83
C TRP A 239 10.17 -32.27 -16.78
N ASN A 240 10.96 -32.50 -15.73
CA ASN A 240 11.59 -33.77 -15.40
C ASN A 240 11.46 -33.96 -13.89
N ASP A 241 10.97 -35.11 -13.44
CA ASP A 241 11.13 -35.54 -12.07
C ASP A 241 12.60 -35.92 -11.83
N VAL A 242 13.10 -35.67 -10.63
CA VAL A 242 14.49 -35.82 -10.23
C VAL A 242 14.58 -36.07 -8.74
N ALA A 243 15.68 -36.70 -8.31
CA ALA A 243 15.92 -36.93 -6.91
C ALA A 243 16.04 -35.62 -6.12
N CYS A 244 15.26 -35.50 -5.05
CA CYS A 244 15.16 -34.27 -4.25
C CYS A 244 16.48 -33.84 -3.57
N HIS A 245 17.43 -34.77 -3.43
CA HIS A 245 18.74 -34.51 -2.86
C HIS A 245 19.72 -33.88 -3.84
N LEU A 246 19.40 -33.80 -5.15
CA LEU A 246 20.20 -33.08 -6.12
C LEU A 246 20.25 -31.59 -5.74
N THR A 247 21.36 -30.94 -6.09
CA THR A 247 21.53 -29.51 -5.89
C THR A 247 21.51 -28.79 -7.22
N MET A 248 20.66 -27.76 -7.33
CA MET A 248 20.61 -26.88 -8.50
C MET A 248 20.07 -25.51 -8.11
N HIS A 249 20.09 -24.58 -9.06
CA HIS A 249 19.42 -23.30 -8.93
C HIS A 249 17.90 -23.47 -8.91
N PHE A 250 17.18 -22.45 -8.47
CA PHE A 250 15.73 -22.57 -8.27
C PHE A 250 15.02 -21.25 -8.57
N LEU A 251 13.75 -21.35 -8.95
CA LEU A 251 12.88 -20.21 -9.19
C LEU A 251 11.91 -20.04 -8.02
N CYS A 252 11.89 -18.84 -7.44
CA CYS A 252 10.86 -18.44 -6.49
C CYS A 252 9.74 -17.68 -7.19
N GLU A 253 8.53 -17.81 -6.66
CA GLU A 253 7.32 -17.10 -7.08
C GLU A 253 6.71 -16.36 -5.88
N PHE A 254 6.18 -15.18 -6.14
CA PHE A 254 5.54 -14.31 -5.16
C PHE A 254 4.22 -13.75 -5.73
N ASP A 255 3.15 -13.77 -4.93
CA ASP A 255 1.86 -13.18 -5.30
C ASP A 255 1.83 -11.69 -4.96
N LYS A 256 1.55 -10.83 -5.95
CA LYS A 256 1.54 -9.37 -5.79
C LYS A 256 0.44 -8.87 -4.86
N GLU A 257 -0.63 -9.64 -4.67
CA GLU A 257 -1.72 -9.28 -3.74
C GLU A 257 -1.35 -9.49 -2.26
N HIS A 258 -0.33 -10.30 -1.99
CA HIS A 258 0.06 -10.71 -0.63
C HIS A 258 1.49 -10.25 -0.27
N MET A 259 2.05 -9.28 -1.00
CA MET A 259 3.33 -8.63 -0.71
C MET A 259 3.13 -7.25 -0.09
#